data_AF-A0A0J1C3V2-F1
#
_entry.id   AF-A0A0J1C3V2-F1
#
_cell.length_a   1.000
_cell.length_b   1.000
_cell.length_c   1.000
_cell.angle_alpha   90.00
_cell.angle_beta   90.00
_cell.angle_gamma   90.00
#
_symmetry.space_group_name_H-M   'P 1'
#
loop_
_entity.id
_entity.type
_entity.pdbx_description
1 polymer ?
#
loop_
_entity_poly.entity_id
_entity_poly.type
_entity_poly.pdbx_seq_one_letter_code
_entity_poly.pdbx_strand_id
1 'polypeptide(L)'
;MNKLNVVLLVITLLSGIGAVTVQDYSRRHFIALDKAQKQEIQLEQEFARLKLKQAKLSNHQLIKGAAERQNLHPPGVADTKIIEIKP
;
A
#
# COMPACT_ATOMS: atom_id res chain seq x y z
N MET A 1 8.46 -34.48 -54.04
CA MET A 1 9.01 -34.77 -52.70
C MET A 1 9.79 -33.61 -52.09
N ASN A 2 10.62 -32.87 -52.84
CA ASN A 2 11.42 -31.77 -52.29
C ASN A 2 10.60 -30.58 -51.73
N LYS A 3 9.46 -30.25 -52.35
CA LYS A 3 8.59 -29.13 -51.91
C LYS A 3 8.01 -29.33 -50.50
N LEU A 4 7.68 -30.57 -50.13
CA LEU A 4 7.12 -30.88 -48.81
C LEU A 4 8.16 -30.71 -47.70
N ASN A 5 9.41 -31.14 -47.96
CA ASN A 5 10.50 -30.98 -47.01
C ASN A 5 10.84 -29.50 -46.76
N VAL A 6 10.81 -28.67 -47.81
CA VAL A 6 11.03 -27.23 -47.67
C VAL A 6 9.92 -26.59 -46.83
N VAL A 7 8.66 -26.98 -47.04
CA VAL A 7 7.53 -26.50 -46.21
C VAL A 7 7.68 -26.93 -44.76
N LEU A 8 8.06 -28.19 -44.50
CA LEU A 8 8.29 -28.69 -43.14
C LEU A 8 9.43 -27.92 -42.43
N LEU A 9 10.50 -27.61 -43.16
CA LEU A 9 11.66 -26.88 -42.65
C LEU A 9 11.29 -25.44 -42.28
N VAL A 10 10.49 -24.76 -43.11
CA VAL A 10 9.98 -23.41 -42.82
C VAL A 10 9.06 -23.41 -41.60
N ILE A 11 8.16 -24.38 -41.47
CA ILE A 11 7.27 -24.52 -40.30
C ILE A 11 8.08 -24.74 -39.02
N THR A 12 9.13 -25.57 -39.09
CA THR A 12 10.00 -25.86 -37.93
C THR A 12 10.79 -24.63 -37.51
N LEU A 13 11.33 -23.86 -38.46
CA LEU A 13 12.02 -22.60 -38.18
C LEU A 13 11.08 -21.57 -37.56
N LEU A 14 9.87 -21.42 -38.09
CA LEU A 14 8.86 -20.51 -37.53
C LEU A 14 8.45 -20.91 -36.11
N SER A 15 8.34 -22.21 -35.82
CA SER A 15 8.05 -22.73 -34.48
C SER A 15 9.18 -22.42 -33.49
N GLY A 16 10.44 -22.59 -33.90
CA GLY A 16 11.60 -22.24 -33.08
C GLY A 16 11.68 -20.74 -32.77
N ILE A 17 11.44 -19.88 -33.77
CA ILE A 17 11.42 -18.42 -33.59
C ILE A 17 10.26 -18.00 -32.69
N GLY A 18 9.05 -18.55 -32.92
CA GLY A 18 7.88 -18.27 -32.11
C GLY A 18 8.09 -18.62 -30.62
N ALA A 19 8.68 -19.78 -30.33
CA ALA A 19 8.96 -20.21 -28.96
C ALA A 19 9.91 -19.24 -28.21
N VAL A 20 10.97 -18.76 -28.88
CA VAL A 20 11.91 -17.79 -28.29
C VAL A 20 11.24 -16.43 -28.07
N THR A 21 10.33 -16.04 -28.96
CA THR A 21 9.61 -14.75 -28.86
C THR A 21 8.59 -14.76 -27.71
N VAL A 22 7.91 -15.89 -27.48
CA VAL A 22 6.99 -16.07 -26.34
C VAL A 22 7.75 -16.03 -25.00
N GLN A 23 9.00 -16.50 -24.98
CA GLN A 23 9.85 -16.48 -23.79
C GLN A 23 10.25 -15.05 -23.36
N ASP A 24 10.38 -14.12 -24.31
CA ASP A 24 10.67 -12.70 -24.01
C ASP A 24 9.41 -11.92 -23.59
N TYR A 25 8.24 -12.27 -24.15
CA TYR A 25 6.97 -11.62 -23.82
C TYR A 25 6.49 -11.92 -22.39
N SER A 26 6.74 -13.14 -21.91
CA SER A 26 6.45 -13.55 -20.52
C SER A 26 7.14 -12.66 -19.48
N ARG A 27 8.40 -12.26 -19.73
CA ARG A 27 9.13 -11.37 -18.82
C ARG A 27 8.50 -9.98 -18.72
N ARG A 28 7.98 -9.44 -19.83
CA ARG A 28 7.45 -8.07 -19.88
C ARG A 28 6.13 -7.91 -19.14
N HIS A 29 5.22 -8.88 -19.25
CA HIS A 29 3.96 -8.83 -18.49
C HIS A 29 4.16 -9.05 -16.99
N PHE A 30 5.16 -9.84 -16.60
CA PHE A 30 5.48 -10.05 -15.19
C PHE A 30 6.10 -8.81 -14.52
N ILE A 31 6.93 -8.04 -15.24
CA ILE A 31 7.59 -6.85 -14.69
C ILE A 31 6.59 -5.73 -14.36
N ALA A 32 5.57 -5.53 -15.20
CA ALA A 32 4.54 -4.51 -14.94
C ALA A 32 3.69 -4.86 -13.71
N LEU A 33 3.31 -6.14 -13.58
CA LEU A 33 2.54 -6.63 -12.44
C LEU A 33 3.35 -6.62 -11.14
N ASP A 34 4.61 -7.08 -11.19
CA ASP A 34 5.53 -7.07 -10.05
C ASP A 34 5.81 -5.64 -9.56
N LYS A 35 5.91 -4.66 -10.48
CA LYS A 35 6.09 -3.26 -10.12
C LYS A 35 4.86 -2.68 -9.40
N ALA A 36 3.65 -2.98 -9.90
CA ALA A 36 2.41 -2.54 -9.25
C ALA A 36 2.23 -3.17 -7.87
N GLN A 37 2.48 -4.48 -7.76
CA GLN A 37 2.38 -5.21 -6.50
C GLN A 37 3.39 -4.70 -5.45
N LYS A 38 4.62 -4.37 -5.88
CA LYS A 38 5.62 -3.76 -4.98
C LYS A 38 5.18 -2.39 -4.46
N GLN A 39 4.56 -1.57 -5.31
CA GLN A 39 4.06 -0.26 -4.89
C GLN A 39 2.91 -0.40 -3.89
N GLU A 40 2.02 -1.36 -4.08
CA GLU A 40 0.91 -1.64 -3.16
C GLU A 40 1.42 -2.07 -1.78
N ILE A 41 2.40 -2.98 -1.72
CA ILE A 41 3.02 -3.42 -0.46
C ILE A 41 3.69 -2.26 0.28
N GLN A 42 4.42 -1.40 -0.44
CA GLN A 42 5.06 -0.22 0.16
C GLN A 42 4.02 0.75 0.74
N LEU A 43 2.96 1.01 0.00
CA LEU A 43 1.90 1.93 0.43
C LEU A 43 1.16 1.39 1.67
N GLU A 44 0.86 0.09 1.71
CA GLU A 44 0.21 -0.56 2.85
C GLU A 44 1.07 -0.45 4.13
N GLN A 45 2.40 -0.64 4.01
CA GLN A 45 3.32 -0.50 5.14
C GLN A 45 3.38 0.94 5.66
N GLU A 46 3.44 1.93 4.77
CA GLU A 46 3.43 3.34 5.16
C GLU A 46 2.10 3.73 5.83
N PHE A 47 0.99 3.24 5.28
CA PHE A 47 -0.33 3.50 5.83
C PHE A 47 -0.52 2.87 7.22
N ALA A 48 -0.03 1.64 7.42
CA ALA A 48 -0.01 1.01 8.74
C ALA A 48 0.81 1.83 9.76
N ARG A 49 1.99 2.33 9.38
CA ARG A 49 2.80 3.22 10.23
C ARG A 49 2.07 4.52 10.54
N LEU A 50 1.40 5.11 9.56
CA LEU A 50 0.64 6.35 9.74
C LEU A 50 -0.54 6.14 10.69
N LYS A 51 -1.28 5.04 10.55
CA LYS A 51 -2.36 4.66 11.47
C LYS A 51 -1.86 4.50 12.90
N LEU A 52 -0.71 3.87 13.11
CA LEU A 52 -0.12 3.76 14.45
C LEU A 52 0.28 5.12 15.02
N LYS A 53 0.85 6.02 14.20
CA LYS A 53 1.14 7.40 14.60
C LYS A 53 -0.13 8.19 14.95
N GLN A 54 -1.18 8.04 14.14
CA GLN A 54 -2.48 8.66 14.41
C GLN A 54 -3.09 8.10 15.69
N ALA A 55 -3.08 6.79 15.90
CA ALA A 55 -3.55 6.19 17.14
C ALA A 55 -2.77 6.72 18.36
N LYS A 56 -1.45 6.89 18.25
CA LYS A 56 -0.61 7.50 19.29
C LYS A 56 -0.96 8.97 19.55
N LEU A 57 -1.35 9.72 18.52
CA LEU A 57 -1.72 11.14 18.61
C LEU A 57 -3.16 11.33 19.13
N SER A 58 -4.09 10.48 18.69
CA SER A 58 -5.51 10.49 19.07
C SER A 58 -5.73 9.94 20.47
N ASN A 59 -4.86 9.05 20.95
CA ASN A 59 -4.84 8.73 22.36
C ASN A 59 -4.43 10.01 23.10
N HIS A 60 -5.34 10.56 23.90
CA HIS A 60 -5.25 11.74 24.76
C HIS A 60 -3.94 11.96 25.55
N GLN A 61 -2.93 11.10 25.44
CA GLN A 61 -1.64 11.15 26.12
C GLN A 61 -0.82 12.41 25.83
N LEU A 62 -0.89 13.02 24.64
CA LEU A 62 -0.17 14.29 24.42
C LEU A 62 -0.82 15.45 25.17
N ILE A 63 -2.15 15.51 25.19
CA ILE A 63 -2.90 16.53 25.94
C ILE A 63 -2.76 16.29 27.45
N LYS A 64 -2.88 15.04 27.90
CA LYS A 64 -2.68 14.66 29.31
C LYS A 64 -1.24 14.90 29.78
N GLY A 65 -0.24 14.53 28.98
CA GLY A 65 1.17 14.75 29.33
C GLY A 65 1.58 16.23 29.31
N ALA A 66 0.99 17.04 28.44
CA ALA A 66 1.16 18.49 28.49
C ALA A 66 0.45 19.11 29.71
N ALA A 67 -0.75 18.62 30.05
CA ALA A 67 -1.50 19.05 31.23
C ALA A 67 -0.78 18.70 32.54
N GLU A 68 -0.26 17.47 32.68
CA GLU A 68 0.55 17.04 33.83
C GLU A 68 1.82 17.89 33.99
N ARG A 69 2.53 18.18 32.89
CA ARG A 69 3.71 19.08 32.92
C ARG A 69 3.38 20.51 33.34
N GLN A 70 2.14 20.96 33.12
CA GLN A 70 1.67 22.29 33.52
C GLN A 70 0.93 22.28 34.87
N ASN A 71 0.96 21.16 35.63
CA ASN A 71 0.16 20.98 36.87
C ASN A 71 -1.34 21.29 36.70
N LEU A 72 -1.87 21.08 35.48
CA LEU A 72 -3.27 21.28 35.17
C LEU A 72 -4.04 20.03 35.58
N HIS A 73 -4.95 20.19 36.55
CA HIS A 73 -5.85 19.13 36.98
C HIS A 73 -7.18 19.23 36.23
N PRO A 74 -7.85 18.09 35.94
CA PRO A 74 -9.22 18.10 35.42
C PRO A 74 -10.12 18.86 36.42
N PRO A 75 -11.00 19.76 35.96
CA PRO A 75 -11.88 20.50 36.85
C PRO A 75 -12.75 19.53 37.64
N GLY A 76 -12.74 19.68 38.97
CA GLY A 76 -13.59 18.88 39.86
C GLY A 76 -15.04 19.30 39.75
N VAL A 77 -15.95 18.45 40.24
CA VAL A 77 -17.37 18.80 40.42
C VAL A 77 -17.58 20.05 41.28
N ALA A 78 -16.61 20.39 42.13
CA ALA A 78 -16.59 21.60 42.95
C ALA A 78 -16.27 22.89 42.16
N ASP A 79 -15.57 22.77 41.03
CA ASP A 79 -15.13 23.90 40.19
C ASP A 79 -16.06 24.13 38.99
N THR A 80 -17.07 23.28 38.83
CA THR A 80 -18.01 23.32 37.70
C THR A 80 -19.29 24.03 38.11
N LYS A 81 -19.47 25.29 37.68
CA LYS A 81 -20.73 26.01 37.85
C LYS A 81 -21.57 25.89 36.58
N ILE A 82 -22.64 25.09 36.65
CA ILE A 82 -23.65 25.01 35.58
C ILE A 82 -24.45 26.31 35.63
N ILE A 83 -24.38 27.09 34.54
CA ILE A 83 -25.17 28.30 34.36
C ILE A 83 -26.30 27.96 33.40
N GLU A 84 -27.52 27.81 33.91
CA GLU A 84 -28.71 27.74 33.06
C GLU A 84 -28.98 29.12 32.48
N ILE A 85 -28.74 29.27 31.19
CA ILE A 85 -29.14 30.47 30.46
C ILE A 85 -30.62 30.28 30.13
N LYS A 86 -31.48 31.01 30.85
CA LYS A 86 -32.93 31.01 30.60
C LYS A 86 -33.20 31.56 29.19
N PRO A 87 -34.09 30.91 28.40
CA PRO A 87 -34.38 31.31 27.02
C PRO A 87 -35.00 32.70 26.91
#